data_AF-A0A2E1DMB1-F1
#
_entry.id   AF-A0A2E1DMB1-F1
#
_cell.length_a   1.000
_cell.length_b   1.000
_cell.length_c   1.000
_cell.angle_alpha   90.00
_cell.angle_beta   90.00
_cell.angle_gamma   90.00
#
_symmetry.space_group_name_H-M   'P 1'
#
loop_
_entity.id
_entity.type
_entity.pdbx_description
1 polymer ?
#
loop_
_entity_poly.entity_id
_entity_poly.type
_entity_poly.pdbx_seq_one_letter_code
_entity_poly.pdbx_strand_id
1 'polypeptide(L)'
;MAGTIRKSENGYQPSVPIRKPPLYAWPPRPLKAIRWLLFGLYFPWGFLFIGLGIVSWNFLTPSSETMETLDFWWMGVIWLRNAPLL
;
A
#
# COMPACT_ATOMS: atom_id res chain seq x y z
N MET A 1 16.11 35.81 -5.44
CA MET A 1 16.13 36.30 -4.04
C MET A 1 15.84 35.11 -3.14
N ALA A 2 16.85 34.66 -2.39
CA ALA A 2 16.74 33.46 -1.55
C ALA A 2 15.91 33.79 -0.30
N GLY A 3 14.78 33.11 -0.14
CA GLY A 3 13.90 33.25 1.02
C GLY A 3 14.62 32.79 2.28
N THR A 4 14.68 33.67 3.28
CA THR A 4 15.33 33.46 4.56
C THR A 4 14.63 32.31 5.30
N ILE A 5 15.34 31.21 5.56
CA ILE A 5 14.83 30.13 6.42
C ILE A 5 14.81 30.67 7.85
N ARG A 6 13.63 31.07 8.34
CA ARG A 6 13.42 31.40 9.74
C ARG A 6 13.41 30.11 10.56
N LYS A 7 14.39 29.95 11.43
CA LYS A 7 14.42 28.88 12.45
C LYS A 7 13.26 29.13 13.43
N SER A 8 12.31 28.20 13.51
CA SER A 8 11.20 28.29 14.47
C SER A 8 11.69 27.90 15.87
N GLU A 9 11.29 28.62 16.91
CA GLU A 9 11.56 28.25 18.32
C GLU A 9 10.89 26.93 18.73
N ASN A 10 9.97 26.39 17.91
CA ASN A 10 9.09 25.26 18.23
C ASN A 10 9.39 23.97 17.44
N GLY A 11 10.66 23.71 17.10
CA GLY A 11 11.09 22.43 16.51
C GLY A 11 11.33 22.45 15.00
N TYR A 12 11.55 21.26 14.42
CA TYR A 12 11.91 21.07 13.01
C TYR A 12 10.73 21.41 12.09
N GLN A 13 10.93 22.35 11.16
CA GLN A 13 10.03 22.61 10.05
C GLN A 13 10.69 22.15 8.74
N PRO A 14 10.08 21.19 8.01
CA PRO A 14 10.62 20.76 6.73
C PRO A 14 10.58 21.91 5.73
N SER A 15 11.62 22.01 4.90
CA SER A 15 11.70 22.99 3.81
C SER A 15 10.64 22.77 2.73
N VAL A 16 10.08 21.56 2.66
CA VAL A 16 8.99 21.20 1.74
C VAL A 16 7.68 21.12 2.52
N PRO A 17 6.65 21.92 2.16
CA PRO A 17 5.34 21.82 2.78
C PRO A 17 4.70 20.45 2.50
N ILE A 18 4.14 19.83 3.53
CA ILE A 18 3.34 18.61 3.38
C ILE A 18 2.08 18.96 2.58
N ARG A 19 2.00 18.47 1.34
CA ARG A 19 0.81 18.66 0.50
C ARG A 19 -0.30 17.71 0.93
N LYS A 20 -1.50 18.25 1.12
CA LYS A 20 -2.70 17.46 1.38
C LYS A 20 -3.13 16.71 0.11
N PRO A 21 -3.43 15.40 0.19
CA PRO A 21 -4.01 14.66 -0.92
C PRO A 21 -5.29 15.32 -1.47
N PRO A 22 -5.54 15.24 -2.80
CA PRO A 22 -6.77 15.76 -3.42
C PRO A 22 -8.05 15.14 -2.87
N LEU A 23 -7.95 13.96 -2.26
CA LEU A 23 -9.03 13.27 -1.57
C LEU A 23 -9.63 14.12 -0.44
N TYR A 24 -8.83 14.95 0.21
CA TYR A 24 -9.25 15.82 1.32
C TYR A 24 -9.51 17.26 0.89
N ALA A 25 -9.63 17.52 -0.42
CA ALA A 25 -9.88 18.86 -0.94
C ALA A 25 -11.35 19.24 -0.76
N TRP A 26 -11.58 20.48 -0.32
CA TRP A 26 -12.88 21.14 -0.37
C TRP A 26 -12.79 22.39 -1.27
N PRO A 27 -13.71 22.58 -2.24
CA PRO A 27 -14.80 21.67 -2.62
C PRO A 27 -14.29 20.34 -3.21
N PRO A 28 -15.06 19.24 -3.15
CA PRO A 28 -14.63 17.91 -3.58
C PRO A 28 -14.23 17.87 -5.06
N ARG A 29 -13.17 17.13 -5.39
CA ARG A 29 -12.64 17.02 -6.77
C ARG A 29 -12.50 15.54 -7.17
N PRO A 30 -13.60 14.84 -7.52
CA PRO A 30 -13.62 13.38 -7.66
C PRO A 30 -12.58 12.83 -8.64
N LEU A 31 -12.47 13.42 -9.84
CA LEU A 31 -11.51 12.97 -10.86
C LEU A 31 -10.06 13.06 -10.38
N LYS A 32 -9.72 14.14 -9.64
CA LYS A 32 -8.37 14.31 -9.08
C LYS A 32 -8.11 13.34 -7.94
N ALA A 33 -9.12 13.05 -7.12
CA ALA A 33 -9.04 12.06 -6.05
C ALA A 33 -8.83 10.64 -6.60
N ILE A 34 -9.61 10.23 -7.60
CA ILE A 34 -9.47 8.91 -8.27
C ILE A 34 -8.09 8.79 -8.91
N ARG A 35 -7.64 9.80 -9.66
CA ARG A 35 -6.30 9.79 -10.26
C ARG A 35 -5.21 9.67 -9.18
N TRP A 36 -5.36 10.38 -8.07
CA TRP A 36 -4.42 10.28 -6.95
C TRP A 36 -4.45 8.91 -6.29
N LEU A 37 -5.61 8.29 -6.12
CA LEU A 37 -5.71 6.91 -5.62
C LEU A 37 -4.96 5.94 -6.54
N LEU A 38 -5.25 5.97 -7.84
CA LEU A 38 -4.63 5.04 -8.79
C LEU A 38 -3.12 5.27 -8.93
N PHE A 39 -2.68 6.52 -9.12
CA PHE A 39 -1.29 6.80 -9.50
C PHE A 39 -0.42 7.40 -8.39
N GLY A 40 -1.03 7.99 -7.37
CA GLY A 40 -0.33 8.56 -6.22
C GLY A 40 -0.26 7.62 -5.01
N LEU A 41 -1.22 6.70 -4.87
CA LEU A 41 -1.28 5.74 -3.77
C LEU A 41 -0.95 4.32 -4.22
N TYR A 42 -1.63 3.80 -5.26
CA TYR A 42 -1.48 2.39 -5.65
C TYR A 42 -0.36 2.11 -6.67
N PHE A 43 -0.05 3.04 -7.56
CA PHE A 43 1.00 2.81 -8.56
C PHE A 43 2.41 3.01 -7.99
N PRO A 44 3.41 2.15 -8.32
CA PRO A 44 3.25 0.82 -8.92
C PRO A 44 3.00 -0.27 -7.87
N TRP A 45 3.49 -0.05 -6.64
CA TRP A 45 3.63 -1.09 -5.62
C TRP A 45 2.30 -1.62 -5.08
N GLY A 46 1.32 -0.76 -4.85
CA GLY A 46 -0.01 -1.17 -4.43
C GLY A 46 -0.66 -2.11 -5.44
N PHE A 47 -0.55 -1.82 -6.74
CA PHE A 47 -1.02 -2.73 -7.77
C PHE A 47 -0.23 -4.03 -7.83
N LEU A 48 1.08 -3.98 -7.62
CA LEU A 48 1.91 -5.18 -7.53
C LEU A 48 1.44 -6.08 -6.38
N PHE A 49 1.20 -5.53 -5.18
CA PHE A 49 0.72 -6.31 -4.04
C PHE A 49 -0.71 -6.82 -4.22
N ILE A 50 -1.60 -6.02 -4.82
CA ILE A 50 -2.96 -6.47 -5.17
C ILE A 50 -2.88 -7.67 -6.14
N GLY A 51 -2.09 -7.54 -7.21
CA GLY A 51 -1.90 -8.62 -8.19
C GLY A 51 -1.29 -9.87 -7.55
N LEU A 52 -0.26 -9.70 -6.72
CA LEU A 52 0.34 -10.78 -5.96
C LEU A 52 -0.67 -11.48 -5.04
N GLY A 53 -1.54 -10.72 -4.38
CA GLY A 53 -2.63 -11.23 -3.55
C GLY A 53 -3.62 -12.08 -4.35
N ILE A 54 -4.06 -11.58 -5.50
CA ILE A 54 -4.95 -12.31 -6.42
C ILE A 54 -4.30 -13.62 -6.87
N VAL A 55 -3.05 -13.57 -7.32
CA VAL A 55 -2.32 -14.77 -7.77
C VAL A 55 -2.15 -15.77 -6.62
N SER A 56 -1.80 -15.27 -5.44
CA SER A 56 -1.59 -16.12 -4.28
C SER A 56 -2.87 -16.81 -3.82
N TRP A 57 -3.99 -16.09 -3.81
CA TRP A 57 -5.28 -16.64 -3.43
C TRP A 57 -5.78 -17.70 -4.41
N ASN A 58 -5.67 -17.45 -5.71
CA ASN A 58 -6.28 -18.32 -6.72
C ASN A 58 -5.41 -19.51 -7.13
N PHE A 59 -4.08 -19.41 -7.01
CA PHE A 59 -3.17 -20.43 -7.54
C PHE A 59 -2.25 -21.06 -6.49
N LEU A 60 -1.95 -20.36 -5.40
CA LEU A 60 -0.98 -20.83 -4.39
C LEU A 60 -1.65 -21.20 -3.06
N THR A 61 -2.95 -20.95 -2.92
CA THR A 61 -3.72 -21.33 -1.72
C THR A 61 -4.40 -22.68 -1.97
N PRO A 62 -4.21 -23.68 -1.09
CA PRO A 62 -4.89 -24.96 -1.18
C PRO A 62 -6.43 -24.81 -1.14
N SER A 63 -7.17 -25.85 -1.54
CA SER A 63 -8.62 -25.83 -1.47
C SER A 63 -9.11 -25.76 -0.02
N SER A 64 -10.32 -25.23 0.18
CA SER A 64 -10.95 -25.18 1.51
C SER A 64 -11.13 -26.57 2.13
N GLU A 65 -11.42 -27.58 1.29
CA GLU A 65 -11.49 -28.99 1.70
C GLU A 65 -10.14 -29.49 2.24
N THR A 66 -9.02 -29.18 1.56
CA THR A 66 -7.68 -29.56 2.03
C THR A 66 -7.34 -28.92 3.38
N MET A 67 -7.84 -27.71 3.63
CA MET A 67 -7.60 -26.95 4.86
C MET A 67 -8.65 -27.21 5.96
N GLU A 68 -9.59 -28.13 5.76
CA GLU A 68 -10.61 -28.47 6.76
C GLU A 68 -10.00 -29.13 8.01
N THR A 69 -8.91 -29.88 7.83
CA THR A 69 -8.19 -30.54 8.92
C THR A 69 -6.81 -29.92 9.11
N LEU A 70 -6.31 -29.94 10.34
CA LEU A 70 -4.96 -29.47 10.65
C LEU A 70 -3.93 -30.49 10.17
N ASP A 71 -3.23 -30.14 9.09
CA ASP A 71 -2.14 -30.94 8.52
C ASP A 71 -0.92 -30.03 8.27
N PHE A 72 0.26 -30.50 8.66
CA PHE A 72 1.52 -29.78 8.47
C PHE A 72 1.87 -29.55 7.00
N TRP A 73 1.38 -30.39 6.08
CA TRP A 73 1.66 -30.26 4.65
C TRP A 73 1.18 -28.92 4.09
N TRP A 74 -0.13 -28.64 4.17
CA TRP A 74 -0.68 -27.42 3.59
C TRP A 74 -0.23 -26.18 4.36
N MET A 75 0.01 -26.29 5.67
CA MET A 75 0.62 -25.23 6.46
C MET A 75 2.04 -24.90 5.96
N GLY A 76 2.84 -25.93 5.68
CA GLY A 76 4.17 -25.79 5.12
C GLY A 76 4.16 -25.14 3.73
N VAL A 77 3.20 -25.49 2.88
CA VAL A 77 3.00 -24.86 1.56
C VAL A 77 2.70 -23.36 1.71
N ILE A 78 1.77 -22.99 2.59
CA ILE A 78 1.44 -21.58 2.85
C ILE A 78 2.66 -20.83 3.43
N TRP A 79 3.38 -21.45 4.36
CA TRP A 79 4.58 -20.86 4.96
C TRP A 79 5.67 -20.63 3.91
N LEU A 80 5.96 -21.62 3.06
CA LEU A 80 6.95 -21.51 1.98
C LEU A 80 6.54 -20.49 0.93
N ARG A 81 5.24 -20.38 0.59
CA ARG A 81 4.73 -19.31 -0.28
C ARG A 81 4.97 -17.93 0.34
N ASN A 82 4.76 -17.77 1.64
CA ASN A 82 4.87 -16.48 2.32
C ASN A 82 6.32 -16.03 2.53
N ALA A 83 7.24 -16.98 2.76
CA ALA A 83 8.63 -16.71 3.07
C ALA A 83 9.37 -15.77 2.08
N PRO A 84 9.25 -15.92 0.74
CA PRO A 84 9.89 -15.00 -0.21
C PRO A 84 9.12 -13.69 -0.43
N LEU A 85 7.91 -13.53 0.13
CA LEU A 85 7.05 -12.36 -0.09
C LEU A 85 7.15 -11.32 1.03
N LEU A 86 7.90 -11.65 2.09
CA LEU A 86 8.21 -10.82 3.25
C LEU A 86 9.67 -10.34 3.17
#